data_AF-A0A6I5NK51-F1
#
_entry.id   AF-A0A6I5NK51-F1
#
_cell.length_a   1.000
_cell.length_b   1.000
_cell.length_c   1.000
_cell.angle_alpha   90.00
_cell.angle_beta   90.00
_cell.angle_gamma   90.00
#
_symmetry.space_group_name_H-M   'P 1'
#
loop_
_entity.id
_entity.type
_entity.pdbx_description
1 polymer ?
#
loop_
_entity_poly.entity_id
_entity_poly.type
_entity_poly.pdbx_seq_one_letter_code
_entity_poly.pdbx_strand_id
1 'polypeptide(L)'
;MSQKDVWQRLAESEEIIEFATTPARAFMLIAQLQLALRHPQNRGSSAQFAQQMIENLSAAICYHFPEAKEVIEMGSNAAYDVTNEYFETEF
;
A
#
# COMPACT_ATOMS: atom_id res chain seq x y z
N MET A 1 25.30 -14.50 11.80
CA MET A 1 24.34 -13.38 11.82
C MET A 1 22.96 -13.96 12.03
N SER A 2 22.26 -13.56 13.09
CA SER A 2 20.91 -14.07 13.38
C SER A 2 19.87 -13.35 12.51
N GLN A 3 18.69 -13.96 12.33
CA GLN A 3 17.57 -13.29 11.64
C GLN A 3 17.19 -11.97 12.31
N LYS A 4 17.30 -11.90 13.65
CA LYS A 4 17.03 -10.69 14.43
C LYS A 4 17.97 -9.54 14.06
N ASP A 5 19.25 -9.85 13.84
CA ASP A 5 20.26 -8.84 13.47
C ASP A 5 19.99 -8.26 12.07
N VAL A 6 19.51 -9.09 11.13
CA VAL A 6 19.15 -8.64 9.76
C VAL A 6 17.93 -7.72 9.81
N TRP A 7 16.90 -8.10 10.57
CA TRP A 7 15.70 -7.28 10.74
C TRP A 7 16.00 -5.92 11.34
N GLN A 8 16.83 -5.90 12.38
CA GLN A 8 17.20 -4.65 13.03
C GLN A 8 17.96 -3.71 12.09
N ARG A 9 18.92 -4.25 11.32
CA ARG A 9 19.63 -3.47 10.29
C ARG A 9 18.70 -2.91 9.22
N LEU A 10 17.70 -3.67 8.78
CA LEU A 10 16.73 -3.18 7.79
C LEU A 10 15.83 -2.08 8.37
N ALA A 11 15.39 -2.23 9.61
CA ALA A 11 14.49 -1.27 10.26
C ALA A 11 15.17 0.06 10.63
N GLU A 12 16.48 0.02 10.90
CA GLU A 12 17.28 1.18 11.32
C GLU A 12 18.10 1.79 10.16
N SER A 13 17.99 1.24 8.94
CA SER A 13 18.75 1.75 7.79
C SER A 13 18.22 3.10 7.33
N GLU A 14 19.12 4.08 7.22
CA GLU A 14 18.85 5.39 6.62
C GLU A 14 19.31 5.46 5.15
N GLU A 15 19.85 4.36 4.60
CA GLU A 15 20.27 4.31 3.20
C GLU A 15 19.08 4.47 2.25
N ILE A 16 19.20 5.44 1.33
CA ILE A 16 18.19 5.70 0.32
C ILE A 16 18.28 4.64 -0.78
N ILE A 17 17.16 3.95 -1.02
CA ILE A 17 17.01 3.03 -2.16
C ILE A 17 16.24 3.77 -3.26
N GLU A 18 16.90 4.04 -4.39
CA GLU A 18 16.23 4.60 -5.57
C GLU A 18 15.31 3.55 -6.20
N PHE A 19 14.01 3.86 -6.27
CA PHE A 19 13.00 2.96 -6.80
C PHE A 19 12.20 3.65 -7.92
N ALA A 20 12.53 3.31 -9.17
CA ALA A 20 11.78 3.76 -10.33
C ALA A 20 10.60 2.81 -10.62
N THR A 21 9.40 3.37 -10.75
CA THR A 21 8.19 2.61 -11.06
C THR A 21 7.22 3.43 -11.89
N THR A 22 6.17 2.80 -12.42
CA THR A 22 5.09 3.48 -13.13
C THR A 22 3.92 3.76 -12.18
N PRO A 23 3.05 4.76 -12.47
CA PRO A 23 1.86 5.02 -11.66
C PRO A 23 0.97 3.79 -11.46
N ALA A 24 0.78 2.97 -12.50
CA ALA A 24 0.00 1.73 -12.40
C ALA A 24 0.63 0.72 -11.42
N ARG A 25 1.95 0.56 -11.43
CA ARG A 25 2.65 -0.34 -10.50
C ARG A 25 2.64 0.22 -9.08
N ALA A 26 2.80 1.54 -8.91
CA ALA A 26 2.66 2.20 -7.62
C ALA A 26 1.23 2.04 -7.06
N PHE A 27 0.20 2.16 -7.90
CA PHE A 27 -1.18 1.90 -7.53
C PHE A 27 -1.39 0.44 -7.08
N MET A 28 -0.83 -0.52 -7.80
CA MET A 28 -0.86 -1.93 -7.37
C MET A 28 -0.19 -2.14 -6.00
N LEU A 29 0.94 -1.47 -5.73
CA LEU A 29 1.60 -1.53 -4.43
C LEU A 29 0.70 -0.95 -3.33
N ILE A 30 0.08 0.21 -3.57
CA ILE A 30 -0.90 0.80 -2.64
C ILE A 30 -2.02 -0.20 -2.33
N ALA A 31 -2.61 -0.82 -3.35
CA ALA A 31 -3.71 -1.77 -3.17
C ALA A 31 -3.31 -2.97 -2.28
N GLN A 32 -2.10 -3.51 -2.47
CA GLN A 32 -1.60 -4.61 -1.62
C GLN A 32 -1.34 -4.16 -0.18
N LEU A 33 -0.81 -2.95 0.02
CA LEU A 33 -0.59 -2.39 1.35
C LEU A 33 -1.92 -2.10 2.07
N GLN A 34 -2.93 -1.59 1.37
CA GLN A 34 -4.28 -1.38 1.91
C GLN A 34 -4.90 -2.71 2.36
N LEU A 35 -4.77 -3.77 1.56
CA LEU A 35 -5.20 -5.12 1.96
C LEU A 35 -4.44 -5.61 3.20
N ALA A 36 -3.12 -5.42 3.25
CA ALA A 36 -2.32 -5.81 4.40
C ALA A 36 -2.71 -5.07 5.68
N LEU A 37 -3.08 -3.79 5.59
CA LEU A 37 -3.56 -2.98 6.73
C LEU A 37 -4.91 -3.46 7.28
N ARG A 38 -5.73 -4.12 6.46
CA ARG A 38 -7.01 -4.71 6.90
C ARG A 38 -6.81 -5.99 7.71
N HIS A 39 -5.61 -6.59 7.72
CA HIS A 39 -5.36 -7.80 8.51
C HIS A 39 -5.37 -7.48 10.03
N PRO A 40 -6.20 -8.16 10.85
CA PRO A 40 -6.40 -7.78 12.26
C PRO A 40 -5.14 -7.76 13.14
N GLN A 41 -4.13 -8.54 12.74
CA GLN A 41 -2.86 -8.67 13.45
C GLN A 41 -1.77 -7.74 12.91
N ASN A 42 -1.99 -7.04 11.80
CA ASN A 42 -1.02 -6.08 11.30
C ASN A 42 -1.12 -4.79 12.14
N ARG A 43 -0.25 -4.69 13.15
CA ARG A 43 -0.24 -3.60 14.13
C ARG A 43 1.21 -3.17 14.41
N GLY A 44 1.35 -2.01 15.07
CA GLY A 44 2.66 -1.47 15.43
C GLY A 44 3.44 -0.96 14.21
N SER A 45 4.76 -1.08 14.24
CA SER A 45 5.65 -0.46 13.25
C SER A 45 5.38 -0.92 11.81
N SER A 46 5.02 -2.19 11.61
CA SER A 46 4.65 -2.72 10.28
C SER A 46 3.49 -1.95 9.64
N ALA A 47 2.43 -1.71 10.41
CA ALA A 47 1.27 -0.94 9.94
C ALA A 47 1.64 0.53 9.68
N GLN A 48 2.49 1.13 10.52
CA GLN A 48 2.97 2.50 10.33
C GLN A 48 3.80 2.65 9.05
N PHE A 49 4.72 1.71 8.77
CA PHE A 49 5.49 1.72 7.53
C PHE A 49 4.61 1.55 6.29
N ALA A 50 3.62 0.64 6.34
CA ALA A 50 2.68 0.46 5.25
C ALA A 50 1.87 1.74 4.99
N GLN A 51 1.37 2.40 6.04
CA GLN A 51 0.63 3.66 5.94
C GLN A 51 1.48 4.77 5.32
N GLN A 52 2.73 4.95 5.79
CA GLN A 52 3.64 5.95 5.26
C GLN A 52 4.01 5.69 3.80
N MET A 53 4.18 4.43 3.41
CA MET A 53 4.44 4.07 2.02
C MET A 53 3.23 4.35 1.12
N ILE A 54 2.01 4.06 1.58
CA ILE A 54 0.78 4.43 0.87
C ILE A 54 0.73 5.95 0.66
N GLU A 55 0.99 6.76 1.69
CA GLU A 55 0.97 8.22 1.60
C GLU A 55 1.99 8.76 0.60
N ASN A 56 3.23 8.26 0.64
CA ASN A 56 4.30 8.67 -0.28
C ASN A 56 3.98 8.32 -1.73
N LEU A 57 3.53 7.08 -1.99
CA LEU A 57 3.15 6.65 -3.33
C LEU A 57 1.90 7.40 -3.83
N SER A 58 0.93 7.63 -2.95
CA SER A 58 -0.29 8.39 -3.29
C SER A 58 0.07 9.82 -3.67
N ALA A 59 0.92 10.49 -2.90
CA ALA A 59 1.39 11.83 -3.22
C ALA A 59 2.12 11.87 -4.57
N ALA A 60 2.99 10.90 -4.85
CA ALA A 60 3.70 10.80 -6.12
C ALA A 60 2.77 10.57 -7.32
N ILE A 61 1.76 9.71 -7.18
CA ILE A 61 0.75 9.50 -8.23
C ILE A 61 -0.09 10.76 -8.41
N CYS A 62 -0.65 11.30 -7.33
CA CYS A 62 -1.57 12.44 -7.36
C CYS A 62 -0.91 13.75 -7.81
N TYR A 63 0.42 13.87 -7.71
CA TYR A 63 1.15 14.98 -8.32
C TYR A 63 0.95 15.04 -9.84
N HIS A 64 0.88 13.88 -10.51
CA HIS A 64 0.68 13.79 -11.95
C HIS A 64 -0.78 13.51 -12.35
N PHE A 65 -1.54 12.83 -11.49
CA PHE A 65 -2.93 12.41 -11.73
C PHE A 65 -3.79 12.74 -10.50
N PRO A 66 -4.15 14.01 -10.27
CA PRO A 66 -4.93 14.42 -9.09
C PRO A 66 -6.24 13.64 -8.91
N GLU A 67 -6.87 13.25 -10.02
CA GLU A 67 -8.09 12.44 -10.08
C GLU A 67 -7.92 11.02 -9.49
N ALA A 68 -6.68 10.51 -9.42
CA ALA A 68 -6.40 9.19 -8.85
C ALA A 68 -6.66 9.14 -7.33
N LYS A 69 -6.73 10.30 -6.67
CA LYS A 69 -6.96 10.38 -5.22
C LYS A 69 -8.21 9.65 -4.78
N GLU A 70 -9.32 9.88 -5.48
CA GLU A 70 -10.62 9.26 -5.15
C GLU A 70 -10.53 7.73 -5.28
N VAL A 71 -9.94 7.25 -6.37
CA VAL A 71 -9.76 5.82 -6.64
C VAL A 71 -8.86 5.16 -5.58
N ILE A 72 -7.80 5.84 -5.14
CA ILE A 72 -6.92 5.34 -4.07
C ILE A 72 -7.68 5.27 -2.74
N GLU A 73 -8.48 6.28 -2.41
CA GLU A 73 -9.25 6.32 -1.16
C GLU A 73 -10.32 5.22 -1.10
N MET A 74 -10.89 4.82 -2.23
CA MET A 74 -11.82 3.69 -2.31
C MET A 74 -11.21 2.40 -1.76
N GLY A 75 -9.91 2.16 -1.98
CA GLY A 75 -9.21 0.97 -1.47
C GLY A 75 -9.16 0.87 0.06
N SER A 76 -9.41 1.96 0.78
CA SER A 76 -9.49 1.97 2.26
C SER A 76 -10.92 1.82 2.79
N ASN A 77 -11.92 1.75 1.91
CA ASN A 77 -13.33 1.71 2.30
C ASN A 77 -13.99 0.40 1.83
N ALA A 78 -14.43 -0.40 2.80
CA ALA A 78 -15.07 -1.70 2.56
C ALA A 78 -16.37 -1.61 1.73
N ALA A 79 -17.00 -0.43 1.63
CA ALA A 79 -18.18 -0.23 0.80
C ALA A 79 -17.90 -0.37 -0.71
N TYR A 80 -16.63 -0.22 -1.11
CA TYR A 80 -16.20 -0.41 -2.50
C TYR A 80 -15.59 -1.79 -2.75
N ASP A 81 -15.60 -2.68 -1.75
CA ASP A 81 -15.17 -4.05 -1.97
C ASP A 81 -16.20 -4.77 -2.83
N VAL A 82 -15.73 -5.31 -3.95
CA VAL A 82 -16.55 -6.10 -4.86
C VAL A 82 -16.65 -7.52 -4.31
N THR A 83 -17.87 -8.00 -4.05
CA THR A 83 -18.10 -9.39 -3.63
C THR A 83 -18.09 -10.33 -4.84
N ASN A 84 -17.91 -11.63 -4.61
CA ASN A 84 -18.03 -12.64 -5.68
C ASN A 84 -19.39 -12.56 -6.39
N GLU A 85 -20.45 -12.25 -5.64
CA GLU A 85 -21.82 -12.12 -6.15
C GLU A 85 -21.95 -11.02 -7.21
N TYR A 86 -21.17 -9.93 -7.11
CA TYR A 86 -21.15 -8.87 -8.11
C TYR A 86 -20.63 -9.36 -9.47
N PHE A 87 -19.60 -10.21 -9.47
CA PHE A 87 -19.02 -10.77 -10.70
C PHE A 87 -19.89 -11.87 -11.32
N GLU A 88 -20.69 -12.58 -10.52
CA GLU A 88 -21.63 -13.60 -11.00
C GLU A 88 -22.87 -13.00 -11.68
N THR A 89 -23.17 -11.70 -11.48
CA THR A 89 -24.33 -11.03 -12.09
C THR A 89 -24.04 -10.22 -13.35
N GLU A 90 -22.78 -9.87 -13.63
CA GLU A 90 -22.42 -8.95 -14.73
C GLU A 90 -21.68 -9.60 -15.92
N PHE A 91 -21.60 -10.94 -16.00
CA PHE A 91 -21.03 -11.66 -17.16
C PHE A 91 -21.84 -12.89 -17.58
#